data_AF-A0A2Z6IIE2-F1
#
_entry.id   AF-A0A2Z6IIE2-F1
#
_cell.length_a   1.000
_cell.length_b   1.000
_cell.length_c   1.000
_cell.angle_alpha   90.00
_cell.angle_beta   90.00
_cell.angle_gamma   90.00
#
_symmetry.space_group_name_H-M   'P 1'
#
loop_
_entity.id
_entity.type
_entity.pdbx_description
1 polymer ?
#
loop_
_entity_poly.entity_id
_entity_poly.type
_entity_poly.pdbx_seq_one_letter_code
_entity_poly.pdbx_strand_id
1 'polypeptide(L)'
;MITRTLKATSEDGATREEVTLSFSETDVQLLEHYLTNCDRLKEARLLKGEFPRIKNITWTAEAGLSFTLSEFSYGDVCELLHLARPIFLSREPVSFEKATATIGRQAKGTAIAQHLKFLRSTYERGDYQPYFQVTVGGVPLFEDETLKRWLNGVEYHQDKEKAEIVKDLESSLTKEVARGIFVSQLSGRVRAALMLGHLASLIARPEANKALQPTSPPAAEPRLS
;
A
#
# COMPACT_ATOMS: atom_id res chain seq x y z
N MET A 1 -4.32 -29.46 3.05
CA MET A 1 -4.07 -28.54 1.91
C MET A 1 -5.39 -27.93 1.51
N ILE A 2 -5.46 -26.62 1.42
CA ILE A 2 -6.66 -25.86 1.06
C ILE A 2 -6.47 -25.37 -0.36
N THR A 3 -7.36 -25.77 -1.27
CA THR A 3 -7.33 -25.33 -2.67
C THR A 3 -8.30 -24.17 -2.87
N ARG A 4 -7.86 -23.17 -3.64
CA ARG A 4 -8.64 -21.98 -4.01
C ARG A 4 -8.53 -21.74 -5.50
N THR A 5 -9.65 -21.46 -6.12
CA THR A 5 -9.71 -21.12 -7.53
C THR A 5 -10.11 -19.66 -7.66
N LEU A 6 -9.23 -18.86 -8.26
CA LEU A 6 -9.44 -17.44 -8.52
C LEU A 6 -9.64 -17.24 -10.02
N LYS A 7 -10.55 -16.33 -10.39
CA LYS A 7 -10.74 -15.92 -11.78
C LYS A 7 -10.09 -14.57 -11.97
N ALA A 8 -9.03 -14.53 -12.76
CA ALA A 8 -8.43 -13.28 -13.21
C ALA A 8 -9.09 -12.87 -14.53
N THR A 9 -9.55 -11.63 -14.60
CA THR A 9 -10.12 -11.05 -15.83
C THR A 9 -9.31 -9.80 -16.18
N SER A 10 -8.92 -9.63 -17.44
CA SER A 10 -8.27 -8.40 -17.90
C SER A 10 -9.21 -7.19 -17.81
N GLU A 11 -8.66 -5.97 -17.78
CA GLU A 11 -9.46 -4.74 -17.69
C GLU A 11 -10.48 -4.59 -18.83
N ASP A 12 -10.15 -5.07 -20.03
CA ASP A 12 -11.03 -5.07 -21.20
C ASP A 12 -12.04 -6.25 -21.21
N GLY A 13 -11.99 -7.13 -20.22
CA GLY A 13 -12.84 -8.31 -20.11
C GLY A 13 -12.51 -9.45 -21.09
N ALA A 14 -11.54 -9.26 -21.99
CA ALA A 14 -11.27 -10.15 -23.10
C ALA A 14 -10.53 -11.44 -22.69
N THR A 15 -9.66 -11.35 -21.68
CA THR A 15 -8.88 -12.48 -21.18
C THR A 15 -9.41 -12.91 -19.83
N ARG A 16 -9.74 -14.20 -19.70
CA ARG A 16 -10.13 -14.84 -18.44
C ARG A 16 -9.19 -16.00 -18.17
N GLU A 17 -8.46 -15.92 -17.06
CA GLU A 17 -7.60 -17.00 -16.57
C GLU A 17 -8.21 -17.55 -15.28
N GLU A 18 -8.36 -18.87 -15.20
CA GLU A 18 -8.75 -19.56 -13.98
C GLU A 18 -7.48 -20.10 -13.31
N VAL A 19 -7.18 -19.59 -12.11
CA VAL A 19 -5.95 -19.87 -11.39
C VAL A 19 -6.26 -20.68 -10.15
N THR A 20 -5.82 -21.93 -10.13
CA THR A 20 -5.92 -22.82 -8.97
C THR A 20 -4.65 -22.73 -8.12
N LEU A 21 -4.82 -22.36 -6.85
CA LEU A 21 -3.77 -22.18 -5.87
C LEU A 21 -3.96 -23.15 -4.70
N SER A 22 -2.88 -23.64 -4.10
CA SER A 22 -2.92 -24.57 -2.98
C SER A 22 -2.14 -24.04 -1.79
N PHE A 23 -2.81 -23.90 -0.65
CA PHE A 23 -2.25 -23.32 0.57
C PHE A 23 -2.22 -24.33 1.71
N SER A 24 -1.24 -24.22 2.60
CA SER A 24 -1.30 -24.90 3.90
C SER A 24 -2.29 -24.19 4.84
N GLU A 25 -2.64 -24.84 5.95
CA GLU A 25 -3.41 -24.20 7.02
C GLU A 25 -2.66 -22.97 7.58
N THR A 26 -1.34 -23.08 7.74
CA THR A 26 -0.48 -22.01 8.24
C THR A 26 -0.42 -20.81 7.29
N ASP A 27 -0.44 -21.05 5.97
CA ASP A 27 -0.52 -19.97 4.98
C ASP A 27 -1.86 -19.22 5.12
N VAL A 28 -2.98 -19.94 5.28
CA VAL A 28 -4.31 -19.34 5.44
C VAL A 28 -4.40 -18.52 6.73
N GLN A 29 -3.91 -19.06 7.86
CA GLN A 29 -3.88 -18.35 9.14
C GLN A 29 -3.06 -17.05 9.07
N LEU A 30 -1.92 -17.07 8.36
CA LEU A 30 -1.13 -15.85 8.12
C LEU A 30 -1.94 -14.81 7.36
N LEU A 31 -2.66 -15.22 6.31
CA LEU A 31 -3.52 -14.31 5.54
C LEU A 31 -4.71 -13.79 6.36
N GLU A 32 -5.30 -14.60 7.24
CA GLU A 32 -6.35 -14.15 8.15
C GLU A 32 -5.85 -13.10 9.14
N HIS A 33 -4.67 -13.31 9.73
CA HIS A 33 -4.05 -12.31 10.58
C HIS A 33 -3.72 -11.03 9.81
N TYR A 34 -3.31 -11.15 8.54
CA TYR A 34 -3.04 -10.01 7.67
C TYR A 34 -4.32 -9.20 7.46
N LEU A 35 -5.43 -9.88 7.18
CA LEU A 35 -6.76 -9.27 7.04
C LEU A 35 -7.20 -8.53 8.29
N THR A 36 -7.01 -9.13 9.48
CA THR A 36 -7.33 -8.47 10.75
C THR A 36 -6.53 -7.17 10.92
N ASN A 37 -5.25 -7.14 10.54
CA ASN A 37 -4.46 -5.91 10.59
C ASN A 37 -4.90 -4.89 9.54
N CYS A 38 -5.31 -5.34 8.33
CA CYS A 38 -5.90 -4.46 7.32
C CYS A 38 -7.22 -3.85 7.80
N ASP A 39 -8.08 -4.63 8.46
CA ASP A 39 -9.36 -4.14 8.99
C ASP A 39 -9.11 -3.09 10.09
N ARG A 40 -8.11 -3.29 10.95
CA ARG A 40 -7.67 -2.26 11.92
C ARG A 40 -7.08 -1.02 11.23
N LEU A 41 -6.28 -1.20 10.17
CA LEU A 41 -5.67 -0.09 9.42
C LEU A 41 -6.74 0.83 8.82
N LYS A 42 -7.82 0.27 8.28
CA LYS A 42 -8.95 1.04 7.71
C LYS A 42 -9.60 1.99 8.72
N GLU A 43 -9.45 1.74 10.03
CA GLU A 43 -10.03 2.60 11.07
C GLU A 43 -9.24 3.88 11.31
N ALA A 44 -8.00 3.98 10.80
CA ALA A 44 -7.16 5.17 10.94
C ALA A 44 -7.89 6.42 10.42
N ARG A 45 -7.91 7.50 11.22
CA ARG A 45 -8.63 8.73 10.87
C ARG A 45 -8.16 9.34 9.56
N LEU A 46 -6.86 9.24 9.28
CA LEU A 46 -6.28 9.76 8.04
C LEU A 46 -6.84 9.09 6.77
N LEU A 47 -7.44 7.89 6.89
CA LEU A 47 -8.09 7.20 5.77
C LEU A 47 -9.58 7.53 5.63
N LYS A 48 -10.19 8.13 6.65
CA LYS A 48 -11.61 8.54 6.64
C LYS A 48 -11.83 9.91 6.00
N GLY A 49 -10.76 10.69 5.82
CA GLY A 49 -10.76 12.00 5.17
C GLY A 49 -9.95 12.02 3.87
N GLU A 50 -9.59 13.23 3.43
CA GLU A 50 -8.68 13.40 2.30
C GLU A 50 -7.25 13.07 2.74
N PHE A 51 -6.66 12.04 2.14
CA PHE A 51 -5.28 11.65 2.45
C PHE A 51 -4.30 12.77 2.07
N PRO A 52 -3.26 13.06 2.87
CA PRO A 52 -2.35 14.16 2.59
C PRO A 52 -1.63 13.98 1.25
N ARG A 53 -1.58 15.04 0.44
CA ARG A 53 -0.95 15.03 -0.89
C ARG A 53 -0.11 16.27 -1.14
N ILE A 54 0.79 16.18 -2.11
CA ILE A 54 1.48 17.34 -2.67
C ILE A 54 0.50 18.04 -3.62
N LYS A 55 0.17 19.30 -3.32
CA LYS A 55 -0.73 20.13 -4.11
C LYS A 55 0.00 20.87 -5.24
N ASN A 56 1.21 21.34 -4.96
CA ASN A 56 1.99 22.12 -5.92
C ASN A 56 3.49 21.95 -5.65
N ILE A 57 4.30 22.07 -6.70
CA ILE A 57 5.76 22.12 -6.63
C ILE A 57 6.19 23.32 -7.46
N THR A 58 6.90 24.26 -6.85
CA THR A 58 7.42 25.44 -7.55
C THR A 58 8.92 25.54 -7.40
N TRP A 59 9.57 26.10 -8.41
CA TRP A 59 10.99 26.40 -8.39
C TRP A 59 11.20 27.85 -8.83
N THR A 60 11.89 28.64 -8.01
CA THR A 60 12.31 30.00 -8.37
C THR A 60 13.79 30.19 -8.08
N ALA A 61 14.45 31.12 -8.77
CA ALA A 61 15.86 31.41 -8.54
C ALA A 61 16.13 31.95 -7.12
N GLU A 62 15.16 32.63 -6.54
CA GLU A 62 15.28 33.32 -5.25
C GLU A 62 14.92 32.42 -4.07
N ALA A 63 13.82 31.66 -4.17
CA ALA A 63 13.31 30.81 -3.09
C ALA A 63 13.68 29.32 -3.25
N GLY A 64 14.30 28.93 -4.36
CA GLY A 64 14.65 27.54 -4.66
C GLY A 64 13.40 26.67 -4.87
N LEU A 65 13.51 25.38 -4.52
CA LEU A 65 12.42 24.41 -4.57
C LEU A 65 11.46 24.60 -3.40
N SER A 66 10.17 24.73 -3.69
CA SER A 66 9.14 24.75 -2.66
C SER A 66 8.00 23.79 -2.98
N PHE A 67 7.37 23.28 -1.92
CA PHE A 67 6.26 22.35 -1.99
C PHE A 67 5.07 22.92 -1.24
N THR A 68 3.90 22.83 -1.86
CA THR A 68 2.62 23.07 -1.18
C THR A 68 1.98 21.73 -0.88
N LEU A 69 1.62 21.49 0.38
CA LEU A 69 1.06 20.23 0.86
C LEU A 69 -0.39 20.43 1.33
N SER A 70 -1.19 19.36 1.33
CA SER A 70 -2.43 19.35 2.11
C SER A 70 -2.11 19.42 3.60
N GLU A 71 -2.94 20.13 4.36
CA GLU A 71 -2.86 20.14 5.82
C GLU A 71 -3.24 18.77 6.38
N PHE A 72 -2.60 18.39 7.49
CA PHE A 72 -2.91 17.17 8.21
C PHE A 72 -2.53 17.27 9.69
N SER A 73 -3.22 16.49 10.52
CA SER A 73 -2.84 16.32 11.92
C SER A 73 -1.73 15.26 12.01
N TYR A 74 -0.59 15.64 12.61
CA TYR A 74 0.46 14.66 12.87
C TYR A 74 0.02 13.58 13.87
N GLY A 75 -0.97 13.87 14.74
CA GLY A 75 -1.58 12.85 15.60
C GLY A 75 -2.27 11.74 14.81
N ASP A 76 -2.93 12.09 13.71
CA ASP A 76 -3.59 11.12 12.83
C ASP A 76 -2.56 10.32 12.01
N VAL A 77 -1.41 10.92 11.69
CA VAL A 77 -0.25 10.22 11.11
C VAL A 77 0.31 9.19 12.09
N CYS A 78 0.51 9.57 13.35
CA CYS A 78 0.98 8.65 14.39
C CYS A 78 0.00 7.47 14.58
N GLU A 79 -1.31 7.74 14.60
CA GLU A 79 -2.36 6.70 14.63
C GLU A 79 -2.22 5.75 13.43
N LEU A 80 -2.15 6.29 12.22
CA LEU A 80 -1.97 5.50 11.00
C LEU A 80 -0.72 4.61 11.08
N LEU A 81 0.42 5.19 11.45
CA LEU A 81 1.70 4.46 11.51
C LEU A 81 1.68 3.37 12.59
N HIS A 82 1.02 3.61 13.71
CA HIS A 82 0.83 2.61 14.76
C HIS A 82 -0.01 1.42 14.26
N LEU A 83 -1.13 1.70 13.58
CA LEU A 83 -2.01 0.67 13.01
C LEU A 83 -1.34 -0.06 11.83
N ALA A 84 -0.51 0.64 11.05
CA ALA A 84 0.19 0.09 9.89
C ALA A 84 1.44 -0.73 10.25
N ARG A 85 2.01 -0.55 11.46
CA ARG A 85 3.23 -1.22 11.93
C ARG A 85 3.30 -2.72 11.59
N PRO A 86 2.31 -3.58 11.95
CA PRO A 86 2.38 -5.02 11.68
C PRO A 86 2.46 -5.36 10.17
N ILE A 87 2.00 -4.45 9.31
CA ILE A 87 2.01 -4.60 7.85
C ILE A 87 3.31 -4.03 7.26
N PHE A 88 3.75 -2.87 7.75
CA PHE A 88 4.86 -2.11 7.14
C PHE A 88 6.25 -2.61 7.52
N LEU A 89 6.42 -3.15 8.72
CA LEU A 89 7.72 -3.61 9.17
C LEU A 89 7.99 -5.03 8.70
N SER A 90 9.05 -5.24 7.92
CA SER A 90 9.40 -6.54 7.32
C SER A 90 9.60 -7.67 8.36
N ARG A 91 10.08 -7.33 9.55
CA ARG A 91 10.32 -8.28 10.66
C ARG A 91 9.04 -8.81 11.28
N GLU A 92 7.93 -8.07 11.20
CA GLU A 92 6.66 -8.47 11.79
C GLU A 92 6.15 -9.76 11.14
N PRO A 93 5.53 -10.69 11.90
CA PRO A 93 5.16 -12.02 11.43
C PRO A 93 4.17 -11.99 10.25
N VAL A 94 3.43 -10.89 10.09
CA VAL A 94 2.34 -10.75 9.13
C VAL A 94 2.51 -9.47 8.31
N SER A 95 3.75 -9.21 7.89
CA SER A 95 4.09 -8.05 7.06
C SER A 95 3.57 -8.19 5.62
N PHE A 96 3.50 -7.06 4.91
CA PHE A 96 3.19 -7.00 3.48
C PHE A 96 4.09 -7.95 2.67
N GLU A 97 5.38 -7.98 2.98
CA GLU A 97 6.36 -8.86 2.33
C GLU A 97 6.03 -10.34 2.54
N LYS A 98 5.70 -10.74 3.78
CA LYS A 98 5.39 -12.13 4.12
C LYS A 98 4.07 -12.58 3.49
N ALA A 99 3.03 -11.74 3.53
CA ALA A 99 1.76 -12.03 2.86
C ALA A 99 1.94 -12.14 1.34
N THR A 100 2.68 -11.22 0.72
CA THR A 100 3.03 -11.27 -0.71
C THR A 100 3.80 -12.54 -1.06
N ALA A 101 4.79 -12.91 -0.25
CA ALA A 101 5.58 -14.13 -0.47
C ALA A 101 4.72 -15.39 -0.34
N THR A 102 3.81 -15.43 0.64
CA THR A 102 2.88 -16.56 0.83
C THR A 102 2.01 -16.79 -0.40
N ILE A 103 1.40 -15.73 -0.97
CA ILE A 103 0.57 -15.86 -2.18
C ILE A 103 1.46 -16.11 -3.41
N GLY A 104 2.60 -15.42 -3.51
CA GLY A 104 3.51 -15.50 -4.65
C GLY A 104 4.18 -16.87 -4.82
N ARG A 105 4.37 -17.65 -3.75
CA ARG A 105 4.85 -19.04 -3.83
C ARG A 105 3.94 -19.91 -4.68
N GLN A 106 2.62 -19.72 -4.56
CA GLN A 106 1.61 -20.53 -5.25
C GLN A 106 1.23 -19.97 -6.62
N ALA A 107 1.34 -18.65 -6.80
CA ALA A 107 0.87 -17.95 -8.00
C ALA A 107 1.89 -17.90 -9.17
N LYS A 108 3.01 -18.61 -9.09
CA LYS A 108 4.09 -18.53 -10.10
C LYS A 108 3.57 -18.81 -11.51
N GLY A 109 3.88 -17.90 -12.45
CA GLY A 109 3.50 -18.05 -13.86
C GLY A 109 2.07 -17.65 -14.20
N THR A 110 1.30 -17.13 -13.25
CA THR A 110 -0.12 -16.77 -13.44
C THR A 110 -0.32 -15.25 -13.46
N ALA A 111 -1.49 -14.76 -13.89
CA ALA A 111 -1.85 -13.33 -13.78
C ALA A 111 -1.77 -12.81 -12.33
N ILE A 112 -2.00 -13.67 -11.32
CA ILE A 112 -1.88 -13.28 -9.92
C ILE A 112 -0.43 -12.89 -9.58
N ALA A 113 0.58 -13.58 -10.12
CA ALA A 113 1.98 -13.19 -9.92
C ALA A 113 2.30 -11.82 -10.55
N GLN A 114 1.69 -11.48 -11.69
CA GLN A 114 1.83 -10.15 -12.29
C GLN A 114 1.18 -9.08 -11.41
N HIS A 115 -0.03 -9.36 -10.88
CA HIS A 115 -0.69 -8.46 -9.95
C HIS A 115 0.13 -8.24 -8.68
N LEU A 116 0.73 -9.28 -8.09
CA LEU A 116 1.62 -9.13 -6.94
C LEU A 116 2.85 -8.26 -7.24
N LYS A 117 3.42 -8.34 -8.45
CA LYS A 117 4.52 -7.45 -8.87
C LYS A 117 4.07 -6.00 -8.94
N PHE A 118 2.87 -5.76 -9.48
CA PHE A 118 2.26 -4.43 -9.50
C PHE A 118 2.03 -3.88 -8.09
N LEU A 119 1.49 -4.70 -7.17
CA LEU A 119 1.29 -4.31 -5.78
C LEU A 119 2.61 -3.97 -5.08
N ARG A 120 3.65 -4.79 -5.28
CA ARG A 120 4.99 -4.49 -4.74
C ARG A 120 5.54 -3.18 -5.30
N SER A 121 5.45 -2.96 -6.61
CA SER A 121 5.87 -1.71 -7.23
C SER A 121 5.11 -0.51 -6.65
N THR A 122 3.80 -0.64 -6.43
CA THR A 122 2.98 0.44 -5.82
C THR A 122 3.38 0.69 -4.37
N TYR A 123 3.71 -0.37 -3.63
CA TYR A 123 4.15 -0.29 -2.24
C TYR A 123 5.51 0.43 -2.11
N GLU A 124 6.48 0.10 -2.97
CA GLU A 124 7.85 0.61 -2.90
C GLU A 124 7.96 2.01 -3.55
N ARG A 125 7.36 2.20 -4.73
CA ARG A 125 7.51 3.43 -5.51
C ARG A 125 6.49 4.51 -5.12
N GLY A 126 5.41 4.11 -4.45
CA GLY A 126 4.30 5.01 -4.14
C GLY A 126 3.70 5.67 -5.39
N ASP A 127 3.02 6.79 -5.19
CA ASP A 127 2.36 7.53 -6.27
C ASP A 127 3.29 8.52 -6.97
N TYR A 128 4.36 8.96 -6.31
CA TYR A 128 5.15 10.11 -6.73
C TYR A 128 6.45 9.74 -7.45
N GLN A 129 7.14 8.68 -7.02
CA GLN A 129 8.45 8.30 -7.57
C GLN A 129 8.46 8.04 -9.08
N PRO A 130 7.39 7.51 -9.72
CA PRO A 130 7.36 7.40 -11.18
C PRO A 130 7.41 8.73 -11.93
N TYR A 131 7.04 9.84 -11.28
CA TYR A 131 6.92 11.15 -11.91
C TYR A 131 7.97 12.15 -11.43
N PHE A 132 8.54 11.96 -10.23
CA PHE A 132 9.43 12.92 -9.60
C PHE A 132 10.81 12.32 -9.29
N GLN A 133 11.86 12.94 -9.85
CA GLN A 133 13.27 12.61 -9.59
C GLN A 133 13.95 13.80 -8.90
N VAL A 134 13.52 14.10 -7.67
CA VAL A 134 14.04 15.24 -6.90
C VAL A 134 15.07 14.76 -5.89
N THR A 135 16.21 15.43 -5.83
CA THR A 135 17.31 15.16 -4.89
C THR A 135 17.60 16.39 -4.05
N VAL A 136 17.75 16.22 -2.73
CA VAL A 136 18.12 17.28 -1.79
C VAL A 136 19.33 16.80 -0.99
N GLY A 137 20.44 17.55 -1.04
CA GLY A 137 21.68 17.15 -0.35
C GLY A 137 22.21 15.77 -0.81
N GLY A 138 21.98 15.39 -2.06
CA GLY A 138 22.34 14.06 -2.58
C GLY A 138 21.37 12.93 -2.20
N VAL A 139 20.29 13.22 -1.46
CA VAL A 139 19.28 12.24 -1.06
C VAL A 139 18.04 12.33 -1.96
N PRO A 140 17.65 11.25 -2.65
CA PRO A 140 16.47 11.26 -3.51
C PRO A 140 15.18 11.20 -2.68
N LEU A 141 14.30 12.21 -2.80
CA LEU A 141 13.18 12.42 -1.87
C LEU A 141 12.07 11.37 -1.96
N PHE A 142 11.82 10.85 -3.15
CA PHE A 142 10.68 9.97 -3.44
C PHE A 142 11.06 8.49 -3.49
N GLU A 143 12.30 8.14 -3.14
CA GLU A 143 12.75 6.75 -3.14
C GLU A 143 12.31 5.99 -1.88
N ASP A 144 12.03 4.71 -2.05
CA ASP A 144 11.58 3.82 -0.96
C ASP A 144 12.56 3.81 0.22
N GLU A 145 13.86 3.85 -0.08
CA GLU A 145 14.92 3.88 0.93
C GLU A 145 14.90 5.17 1.76
N THR A 146 14.51 6.30 1.17
CA THR A 146 14.36 7.56 1.90
C THR A 146 13.15 7.51 2.83
N LEU A 147 12.02 6.96 2.36
CA LEU A 147 10.86 6.73 3.22
C LEU A 147 11.19 5.76 4.37
N LYS A 148 11.92 4.68 4.09
CA LYS A 148 12.42 3.73 5.11
C LYS A 148 13.35 4.40 6.12
N ARG A 149 14.17 5.37 5.71
CA ARG A 149 15.01 6.14 6.64
C ARG A 149 14.15 6.95 7.60
N TRP A 150 13.11 7.63 7.12
CA TRP A 150 12.16 8.33 7.99
C TRP A 150 11.41 7.37 8.92
N LEU A 151 10.81 6.31 8.38
CA LEU A 151 10.05 5.34 9.18
C LEU A 151 10.91 4.70 10.27
N ASN A 152 12.14 4.26 9.95
CA ASN A 152 12.99 3.59 10.92
C ASN A 152 13.75 4.55 11.84
N GLY A 153 14.17 5.72 11.32
CA GLY A 153 14.95 6.70 12.05
C GLY A 153 14.13 7.59 12.97
N VAL A 154 12.87 7.89 12.62
CA VAL A 154 12.03 8.83 13.37
C VAL A 154 10.83 8.13 14.00
N GLU A 155 10.11 7.31 13.25
CA GLU A 155 8.76 6.86 13.66
C GLU A 155 8.74 5.51 14.41
N TYR A 156 9.64 4.58 14.08
CA TYR A 156 9.58 3.21 14.61
C TYR A 156 10.75 2.83 15.51
N HIS A 157 11.97 2.80 14.98
CA HIS A 157 13.14 2.23 15.68
C HIS A 157 14.05 3.29 16.30
N GLN A 158 13.84 4.57 15.96
CA GLN A 158 14.67 5.68 16.42
C GLN A 158 16.16 5.45 16.11
N ASP A 159 16.42 4.86 14.95
CA ASP A 159 17.76 4.57 14.44
C ASP A 159 18.52 5.88 14.19
N LYS A 160 19.59 6.12 14.95
CA LYS A 160 20.33 7.40 14.96
C LYS A 160 20.90 7.76 13.59
N GLU A 161 21.48 6.81 12.88
CA GLU A 161 22.10 7.07 11.58
C GLU A 161 21.06 7.51 10.55
N LYS A 162 19.91 6.82 10.55
CA LYS A 162 18.79 7.18 9.68
C LYS A 162 18.14 8.51 10.10
N ALA A 163 18.08 8.78 11.40
CA ALA A 163 17.53 10.01 11.94
C ALA A 163 18.34 11.25 11.53
N GLU A 164 19.68 11.18 11.52
CA GLU A 164 20.50 12.32 11.08
C GLU A 164 20.27 12.64 9.59
N ILE A 165 20.16 11.63 8.72
CA ILE A 165 19.82 11.86 7.30
C ILE A 165 18.47 12.58 7.15
N VAL A 166 17.48 12.19 7.96
CA VAL A 166 16.16 12.82 7.95
C VAL A 166 16.23 14.25 8.47
N LYS A 167 17.03 14.50 9.50
CA LYS A 167 17.25 15.83 10.06
C LYS A 167 17.94 16.77 9.07
N ASP A 168 18.86 16.27 8.25
CA ASP A 168 19.48 17.06 7.18
C ASP A 168 18.45 17.45 6.10
N LEU A 169 17.53 16.55 5.77
CA LEU A 169 16.40 16.84 4.88
C LEU A 169 15.43 17.86 5.51
N GLU A 170 15.06 17.69 6.78
CA GLU A 170 14.22 18.63 7.53
C GLU A 170 14.89 20.01 7.65
N SER A 171 16.22 20.08 7.70
CA SER A 171 16.96 21.36 7.72
C SER A 171 16.95 22.04 6.35
N SER A 172 16.97 21.27 5.27
CA SER A 172 17.01 21.78 3.90
C SER A 172 15.63 22.21 3.38
N LEU A 173 14.56 21.50 3.77
CA LEU A 173 13.20 21.73 3.27
C LEU A 173 12.26 22.37 4.30
N THR A 174 12.70 22.51 5.55
CA THR A 174 11.86 22.58 6.76
C THR A 174 11.26 21.22 7.15
N LYS A 175 11.05 21.07 8.46
CA LYS A 175 10.45 19.87 9.07
C LYS A 175 9.05 19.56 8.54
N GLU A 176 8.22 20.58 8.39
CA GLU A 176 6.85 20.44 7.93
C GLU A 176 6.80 19.90 6.50
N VAL A 177 7.59 20.48 5.60
CA VAL A 177 7.62 20.06 4.19
C VAL A 177 8.18 18.66 4.04
N ALA A 178 9.33 18.37 4.66
CA ALA A 178 9.94 17.04 4.58
C ALA A 178 8.97 15.95 5.07
N ARG A 179 8.32 16.17 6.22
CA ARG A 179 7.33 15.24 6.77
C ARG A 179 6.10 15.12 5.89
N GLY A 180 5.57 16.22 5.37
CA GLY A 180 4.42 16.15 4.46
C GLY A 180 4.73 15.38 3.19
N ILE A 181 5.95 15.49 2.65
CA ILE A 181 6.41 14.64 1.54
C ILE A 181 6.41 13.17 1.95
N PHE A 182 6.98 12.80 3.11
CA PHE A 182 6.98 11.40 3.56
C PHE A 182 5.57 10.86 3.80
N VAL A 183 4.70 11.64 4.46
CA VAL A 183 3.31 11.26 4.71
C VAL A 183 2.56 11.08 3.40
N SER A 184 2.76 11.95 2.41
CA SER A 184 2.11 11.80 1.10
C SER A 184 2.51 10.49 0.41
N GLN A 185 3.73 10.01 0.61
CA GLN A 185 4.20 8.74 0.03
C GLN A 185 3.56 7.51 0.69
N LEU A 186 3.00 7.64 1.89
CA LEU A 186 2.32 6.54 2.58
C LEU A 186 1.04 6.09 1.86
N SER A 187 0.43 6.94 1.03
CA SER A 187 -0.79 6.60 0.28
C SER A 187 -0.61 5.35 -0.57
N GLY A 188 0.51 5.24 -1.29
CA GLY A 188 0.83 4.09 -2.14
C GLY A 188 1.02 2.81 -1.33
N ARG A 189 1.72 2.90 -0.18
CA ARG A 189 1.90 1.76 0.74
C ARG A 189 0.58 1.28 1.33
N VAL A 190 -0.26 2.19 1.81
CA VAL A 190 -1.59 1.85 2.34
C VAL A 190 -2.44 1.21 1.25
N ARG A 191 -2.49 1.81 0.05
CA ARG A 191 -3.27 1.28 -1.06
C ARG A 191 -2.82 -0.14 -1.43
N ALA A 192 -1.52 -0.33 -1.64
CA ALA A 192 -0.98 -1.64 -1.98
C ALA A 192 -1.26 -2.68 -0.87
N ALA A 193 -1.13 -2.29 0.40
CA ALA A 193 -1.42 -3.15 1.53
C ALA A 193 -2.90 -3.58 1.57
N LEU A 194 -3.83 -2.64 1.34
CA LEU A 194 -5.26 -2.93 1.33
C LEU A 194 -5.70 -3.73 0.09
N MET A 195 -5.10 -3.48 -1.07
CA MET A 195 -5.33 -4.29 -2.28
C MET A 195 -4.80 -5.72 -2.10
N LEU A 196 -3.63 -5.90 -1.49
CA LEU A 196 -3.15 -7.22 -1.08
C LEU A 196 -4.12 -7.86 -0.08
N GLY A 197 -4.69 -7.06 0.84
CA GLY A 197 -5.73 -7.49 1.76
C GLY A 197 -6.97 -8.00 1.01
N HIS A 198 -7.41 -7.32 -0.03
CA HIS A 198 -8.52 -7.79 -0.85
C HIS A 198 -8.19 -9.16 -1.51
N LEU A 199 -7.01 -9.31 -2.12
CA LEU A 199 -6.59 -10.60 -2.66
C LEU A 199 -6.51 -11.70 -1.59
N ALA A 200 -5.97 -11.38 -0.41
CA ALA A 200 -5.90 -12.30 0.71
C ALA A 200 -7.30 -12.73 1.19
N SER A 201 -8.31 -11.85 1.12
CA SER A 201 -9.68 -12.18 1.52
C SER A 201 -10.33 -13.18 0.57
N LEU A 202 -10.05 -13.10 -0.73
CA LEU A 202 -10.53 -14.08 -1.72
C LEU A 202 -9.98 -15.49 -1.44
N ILE A 203 -8.81 -15.58 -0.82
CA ILE A 203 -8.14 -16.84 -0.47
C ILE A 203 -8.62 -17.35 0.90
N ALA A 204 -8.54 -16.51 1.93
CA ALA A 204 -8.78 -16.90 3.31
C ALA A 204 -10.27 -16.88 3.70
N ARG A 205 -11.07 -15.98 3.12
CA ARG A 205 -12.49 -15.76 3.46
C ARG A 205 -13.40 -15.84 2.21
N PRO A 206 -13.38 -16.95 1.42
CA PRO A 206 -14.08 -17.02 0.14
C PRO A 206 -15.61 -16.88 0.27
N GLU A 207 -16.22 -17.41 1.34
CA GLU A 207 -17.67 -17.36 1.53
C GLU A 207 -18.21 -15.96 1.86
N ALA A 208 -17.43 -15.15 2.59
CA ALA A 208 -17.78 -13.75 2.85
C ALA A 208 -17.82 -12.90 1.57
N ASN A 209 -17.05 -13.29 0.54
CA ASN A 209 -16.98 -12.58 -0.74
C ASN A 209 -18.06 -13.03 -1.75
N LYS A 210 -18.65 -14.23 -1.60
CA LYS A 210 -19.79 -14.66 -2.43
C LYS A 210 -21.06 -13.86 -2.12
N ALA A 211 -21.24 -13.44 -0.87
CA ALA A 211 -22.39 -12.62 -0.44
C ALA A 211 -22.38 -11.18 -0.99
N LEU A 212 -21.26 -10.73 -1.57
CA LEU A 212 -21.09 -9.40 -2.15
C LEU A 212 -21.22 -9.38 -3.68
N GLN A 213 -21.40 -10.54 -4.33
CA GLN A 213 -21.68 -10.57 -5.77
C GLN A 213 -23.15 -10.18 -5.99
N PRO A 214 -23.47 -9.20 -6.85
CA PRO A 214 -24.85 -8.92 -7.19
C PRO A 214 -25.46 -10.18 -7.78
N THR A 215 -26.56 -10.66 -7.18
CA THR A 215 -27.43 -11.66 -7.79
C THR A 215 -27.75 -11.18 -9.20
N SER A 216 -27.52 -12.03 -10.20
CA SER A 216 -27.75 -11.73 -11.61
C SER A 216 -28.99 -10.86 -11.82
N PRO A 217 -28.96 -9.83 -12.68
CA PRO A 217 -30.16 -9.07 -12.98
C PRO A 217 -31.26 -10.03 -13.44
N PRO A 218 -32.52 -9.82 -13.01
CA PRO A 218 -33.62 -10.68 -13.41
C PRO A 218 -33.65 -10.76 -14.95
N ALA A 219 -33.80 -11.99 -15.46
CA ALA A 219 -33.88 -12.24 -16.89
C ALA A 219 -34.91 -11.29 -17.51
N ALA A 220 -34.49 -10.53 -18.52
CA ALA A 220 -35.36 -9.61 -19.23
C ALA A 220 -36.57 -10.39 -19.75
N GLU A 221 -37.77 -10.02 -19.32
CA GLU A 221 -39.02 -10.60 -19.81
C GLU A 221 -39.07 -10.45 -21.34
N PRO A 222 -39.49 -11.50 -22.06
CA PRO A 222 -39.60 -11.43 -23.51
C PRO A 222 -40.66 -10.37 -23.86
N ARG A 223 -40.24 -9.35 -24.60
CA ARG A 223 -41.17 -8.38 -25.19
C ARG A 223 -42.10 -9.14 -26.15
N LEU A 224 -43.36 -9.26 -25.75
CA LEU A 224 -44.42 -9.73 -26.64
C LEU A 224 -44.55 -8.72 -27.78
N SER A 225 -44.36 -9.23 -29.00
CA SER A 225 -44.58 -8.59 -30.30
C SER A 225 -46.06 -8.33 -30.56
#